data_AF-I1CGS7-F1
#
_entry.id   AF-I1CGS7-F1
#
_cell.length_a   1.000
_cell.length_b   1.000
_cell.length_c   1.000
_cell.angle_alpha   90.00
_cell.angle_beta   90.00
_cell.angle_gamma   90.00
#
_symmetry.space_group_name_H-M   'P 1'
#
loop_
_entity.id
_entity.type
_entity.pdbx_description
1 polymer ?
#
loop_
_entity_poly.entity_id
_entity_poly.type
_entity_poly.pdbx_seq_one_letter_code
_entity_poly.pdbx_strand_id
1 'polypeptide(L)'
;MIRHSRPFSKLFNLARPYTTKTTEATETSKILELPKATEPQELSQVFEVPKRVSPTHDIPVCNLQFRGYLPQQLDFYADFARRAAYHLGMPCSGTIPLPTQTSRWTVIKSPFVHKKSQENFERKTHKRLLQIKDAHPEVVDRWLKYLTMNAPAGVGLRATKFEFESLAK
;
A
#
# COMPACT_ATOMS: atom_id res chain seq x y z
N MET A 1 55.83 20.58 25.11
CA MET A 1 55.39 21.99 25.01
C MET A 1 54.10 22.01 24.19
N ILE A 2 52.96 22.07 24.86
CA ILE A 2 51.62 21.95 24.28
C ILE A 2 51.10 23.36 24.02
N ARG A 3 50.65 23.68 22.79
CA ARG A 3 49.87 24.88 22.51
C ARG A 3 48.59 24.50 21.77
N HIS A 4 47.50 25.01 22.33
CA HIS A 4 46.12 24.82 21.92
C HIS A 4 45.78 25.74 20.75
N SER A 5 44.88 25.29 19.88
CA SER A 5 43.94 26.19 19.18
C SER A 5 42.62 25.45 18.99
N ARG A 6 41.53 26.07 19.44
CA ARG A 6 40.16 25.54 19.52
C ARG A 6 39.46 25.56 18.14
N PRO A 7 38.39 24.75 17.96
CA PRO A 7 37.70 24.56 16.67
C PRO A 7 36.59 25.61 16.43
N PHE A 8 36.28 25.89 15.16
CA PHE A 8 35.25 26.86 14.76
C PHE A 8 34.06 26.18 14.06
N SER A 9 32.85 26.54 14.54
CA SER A 9 31.49 26.42 13.95
C SER A 9 30.98 25.03 13.51
N LYS A 10 30.08 24.36 14.26
CA LYS A 10 28.61 24.59 14.39
C LYS A 10 27.87 24.76 13.06
N LEU A 11 27.05 23.77 12.68
CA LEU A 11 25.68 23.90 12.16
C LEU A 11 24.94 22.60 12.51
N PHE A 12 24.26 22.59 13.66
CA PHE A 12 22.79 22.63 13.79
C PHE A 12 22.10 21.30 13.44
N ASN A 13 21.96 20.54 14.53
CA ASN A 13 21.18 19.34 14.70
C ASN A 13 19.72 19.75 14.93
N LEU A 14 18.79 19.36 14.05
CA LEU A 14 17.35 19.55 14.23
C LEU A 14 16.68 18.18 14.36
N ALA A 15 16.81 17.61 15.55
CA ALA A 15 15.81 16.73 16.10
C ALA A 15 15.31 17.40 17.38
N ARG A 16 13.99 17.59 17.50
CA ARG A 16 13.22 16.99 18.60
C ARG A 16 11.71 17.30 18.55
N PRO A 17 10.91 16.42 19.18
CA PRO A 17 9.47 16.27 18.98
C PRO A 17 8.66 17.23 19.83
N TYR A 18 7.42 17.50 19.40
CA TYR A 18 6.48 18.25 20.22
C TYR A 18 5.61 17.32 21.07
N THR A 19 5.61 17.64 22.36
CA THR A 19 4.96 16.95 23.47
C THR A 19 3.63 17.63 23.84
N THR A 20 2.60 16.81 24.07
CA THR A 20 1.53 16.85 25.10
C THR A 20 1.12 18.17 25.81
N LYS A 21 -0.20 18.47 25.89
CA LYS A 21 -1.11 18.35 27.07
C LYS A 21 -2.27 19.37 27.12
N THR A 22 -3.39 18.88 27.65
CA THR A 22 -4.58 19.51 28.27
C THR A 22 -4.28 20.65 29.26
N THR A 23 -5.16 21.67 29.33
CA THR A 23 -5.78 22.28 30.54
C THR A 23 -6.60 23.55 30.18
N GLU A 24 -7.78 23.68 30.80
CA GLU A 24 -8.77 24.77 30.71
C GLU A 24 -8.33 26.07 31.44
N ALA A 25 -8.79 27.25 30.98
CA ALA A 25 -9.23 28.39 31.81
C ALA A 25 -9.80 29.55 30.95
N THR A 26 -10.78 30.24 31.54
CA THR A 26 -11.70 31.25 31.00
C THR A 26 -11.17 32.70 31.09
N GLU A 27 -11.67 33.58 30.20
CA GLU A 27 -12.14 34.98 30.42
C GLU A 27 -11.72 36.03 29.37
N THR A 28 -12.73 36.37 28.55
CA THR A 28 -13.10 37.66 27.93
C THR A 28 -12.06 38.76 27.68
N SER A 29 -11.89 39.09 26.41
CA SER A 29 -12.06 40.46 25.90
C SER A 29 -12.58 40.41 24.47
N LYS A 30 -13.53 41.29 24.13
CA LYS A 30 -14.18 41.37 22.81
C LYS A 30 -13.12 41.74 21.76
N ILE A 31 -12.61 40.73 21.08
CA ILE A 31 -11.83 40.86 19.85
C ILE A 31 -12.82 40.72 18.70
N LEU A 32 -12.70 41.59 17.69
CA LEU A 32 -13.42 41.48 16.42
C LEU A 32 -13.26 40.04 15.88
N GLU A 33 -14.33 39.25 15.92
CA GLU A 33 -14.34 37.93 15.31
C GLU A 33 -14.26 38.10 13.79
N LEU A 34 -13.05 37.96 13.25
CA LEU A 34 -12.89 37.53 11.86
C LEU A 34 -13.76 36.27 11.69
N PRO A 35 -14.47 36.12 10.55
CA PRO A 35 -15.26 34.92 10.29
C PRO A 35 -14.37 33.73 10.57
N LYS A 36 -14.77 32.93 11.58
CA LYS A 36 -14.05 31.77 12.09
C LYS A 36 -13.47 31.05 10.88
N ALA A 37 -12.14 31.15 10.72
CA ALA A 37 -11.46 30.59 9.58
C ALA A 37 -11.95 29.15 9.49
N THR A 38 -12.60 28.87 8.36
CA THR A 38 -13.17 27.61 7.90
C THR A 38 -12.74 26.45 8.79
N GLU A 39 -13.71 25.82 9.47
CA GLU A 39 -13.58 24.47 10.07
C GLU A 39 -12.44 23.74 9.34
N PRO A 40 -11.31 23.41 9.99
CA PRO A 40 -10.16 22.87 9.29
C PRO A 40 -10.69 21.70 8.50
N GLN A 41 -10.73 21.85 7.17
CA GLN A 41 -11.40 20.89 6.29
C GLN A 41 -10.81 19.55 6.66
N GLU A 42 -11.61 18.71 7.31
CA GLU A 42 -11.24 17.35 7.70
C GLU A 42 -10.49 16.77 6.52
N LEU A 43 -9.17 16.61 6.66
CA LEU A 43 -8.37 16.01 5.60
C LEU A 43 -9.04 14.67 5.36
N SER A 44 -9.68 14.54 4.20
CA SER A 44 -10.56 13.41 3.98
C SER A 44 -9.76 12.14 4.23
N GLN A 45 -10.34 11.19 4.97
CA GLN A 45 -9.70 9.93 5.36
C GLN A 45 -8.99 9.21 4.19
N VAL A 46 -9.33 9.56 2.96
CA VAL A 46 -8.69 9.19 1.71
C VAL A 46 -7.19 9.52 1.66
N PHE A 47 -6.77 10.69 2.16
CA PHE A 47 -5.38 11.15 2.14
C PHE A 47 -4.52 10.55 3.26
N GLU A 48 -5.14 9.92 4.26
CA GLU A 48 -4.42 9.20 5.31
C GLU A 48 -3.90 7.85 4.81
N VAL A 49 -2.85 7.35 5.48
CA VAL A 49 -2.39 5.97 5.30
C VAL A 49 -3.53 5.02 5.71
N PRO A 50 -3.81 3.95 4.94
CA PRO A 50 -4.86 3.01 5.30
C PRO A 50 -4.63 2.41 6.69
N LYS A 51 -5.61 2.62 7.55
CA LYS A 51 -5.68 2.03 8.89
C LYS A 51 -5.66 0.49 8.75
N ARG A 52 -5.04 -0.19 9.70
CA ARG A 52 -4.87 -1.66 9.70
C ARG A 52 -5.56 -2.25 10.92
N VAL A 53 -6.24 -3.38 10.72
CA VAL A 53 -6.75 -4.21 11.81
C VAL A 53 -5.66 -5.19 12.22
N SER A 54 -5.43 -5.36 13.51
CA SER A 54 -4.50 -6.35 14.05
C SER A 54 -5.10 -7.76 13.99
N PRO A 55 -4.36 -8.78 13.52
CA PRO A 55 -4.82 -10.17 13.57
C PRO A 55 -4.81 -10.70 15.00
N THR A 56 -5.73 -11.63 15.30
CA THR A 56 -5.87 -12.26 16.62
C THR A 56 -5.08 -13.56 16.71
N HIS A 57 -5.19 -14.42 15.69
CA HIS A 57 -4.62 -15.77 15.64
C HIS A 57 -3.55 -15.92 14.54
N ASP A 58 -3.44 -14.94 13.63
CA ASP A 58 -2.49 -14.90 12.52
C ASP A 58 -2.65 -16.04 11.48
N ILE A 59 -3.86 -16.61 11.38
CA ILE A 59 -4.14 -17.74 10.48
C ILE A 59 -4.48 -17.20 9.07
N PRO A 60 -3.76 -17.60 8.00
CA PRO A 60 -4.08 -17.19 6.65
C PRO A 60 -5.39 -17.80 6.15
N VAL A 61 -6.30 -16.96 5.66
CA VAL A 61 -7.58 -17.40 5.07
C VAL A 61 -7.60 -17.19 3.57
N CYS A 62 -6.99 -16.12 3.06
CA CYS A 62 -6.94 -15.86 1.62
C CYS A 62 -5.64 -15.18 1.19
N ASN A 63 -5.05 -15.70 0.13
CA ASN A 63 -3.94 -15.08 -0.60
C ASN A 63 -4.46 -14.51 -1.91
N LEU A 64 -4.41 -13.19 -2.06
CA LEU A 64 -4.76 -12.49 -3.29
C LEU A 64 -3.50 -12.01 -4.00
N GLN A 65 -3.20 -12.62 -5.14
CA GLN A 65 -2.10 -12.23 -6.01
C GLN A 65 -2.59 -11.35 -7.16
N PHE A 66 -1.96 -10.19 -7.32
CA PHE A 66 -2.14 -9.31 -8.47
C PHE A 66 -1.02 -9.55 -9.47
N ARG A 67 -1.35 -9.50 -10.76
CA ARG A 67 -0.40 -9.57 -11.88
C ARG A 67 -0.73 -8.47 -12.87
N GLY A 68 0.27 -7.76 -13.35
CA GLY A 68 0.07 -6.71 -14.36
C GLY A 68 1.38 -6.29 -15.00
N TYR A 69 1.27 -5.52 -16.07
CA TYR A 69 2.43 -4.97 -16.79
C TYR A 69 2.79 -3.55 -16.34
N LEU A 70 1.84 -2.82 -15.74
CA LEU A 70 2.03 -1.47 -15.21
C LEU A 70 2.14 -1.52 -13.67
N PRO A 71 3.30 -1.21 -13.06
CA PRO A 71 3.46 -1.31 -11.62
C PRO A 71 2.63 -0.26 -10.87
N GLN A 72 2.51 0.97 -11.36
CA GLN A 72 1.78 2.05 -10.69
C GLN A 72 0.30 1.71 -10.49
N GLN A 73 -0.34 1.15 -11.52
CA GLN A 73 -1.73 0.73 -11.44
C GLN A 73 -1.93 -0.46 -10.50
N LEU A 74 -0.95 -1.37 -10.45
CA LEU A 74 -0.96 -2.51 -9.55
C LEU A 74 -0.85 -2.07 -8.09
N ASP A 75 0.00 -1.10 -7.81
CA ASP A 75 0.20 -0.54 -6.46
C ASP A 75 -1.01 0.25 -6.00
N PHE A 76 -1.60 1.09 -6.87
CA PHE A 76 -2.87 1.78 -6.61
C PHE A 76 -4.00 0.80 -6.28
N TYR A 77 -4.13 -0.26 -7.08
CA TYR A 77 -5.22 -1.21 -6.90
C TYR A 77 -5.04 -2.12 -5.67
N ALA A 78 -3.79 -2.48 -5.33
CA ALA A 78 -3.50 -3.17 -4.07
C ALA A 78 -3.85 -2.29 -2.85
N ASP A 79 -3.59 -0.99 -2.94
CA ASP A 79 -3.95 -0.03 -1.90
C ASP A 79 -5.47 0.14 -1.76
N PHE A 80 -6.20 0.20 -2.87
CA PHE A 80 -7.66 0.15 -2.90
C PHE A 80 -8.21 -1.13 -2.25
N ALA A 81 -7.67 -2.29 -2.61
CA ALA A 81 -8.11 -3.57 -2.08
C ALA A 81 -7.89 -3.69 -0.57
N ARG A 82 -6.78 -3.12 -0.07
CA ARG A 82 -6.48 -3.01 1.36
C ARG A 82 -7.47 -2.12 2.10
N ARG A 83 -7.85 -0.96 1.54
CA ARG A 83 -8.89 -0.10 2.16
C ARG A 83 -10.23 -0.82 2.25
N ALA A 84 -10.63 -1.54 1.20
CA ALA A 84 -11.85 -2.33 1.22
C ALA A 84 -11.83 -3.40 2.33
N ALA A 85 -10.70 -4.09 2.51
CA ALA A 85 -10.53 -5.07 3.58
C ALA A 85 -10.62 -4.44 4.99
N TYR A 86 -10.06 -3.25 5.18
CA TYR A 86 -10.16 -2.51 6.45
C TYR A 86 -11.61 -2.20 6.83
N HIS A 87 -12.42 -1.73 5.87
CA HIS A 87 -13.85 -1.44 6.13
C HIS A 87 -14.68 -2.70 6.42
N LEU A 88 -14.22 -3.86 5.97
CA LEU A 88 -14.82 -5.16 6.30
C LEU A 88 -14.28 -5.75 7.62
N GLY A 89 -13.41 -5.05 8.33
CA GLY A 89 -12.82 -5.49 9.60
C GLY A 89 -11.80 -6.62 9.46
N MET A 90 -11.29 -6.87 8.24
CA MET A 90 -10.39 -7.98 7.98
C MET A 90 -8.93 -7.56 8.17
N PRO A 91 -8.13 -8.28 8.97
CA PRO A 91 -6.71 -8.00 9.10
C PRO A 91 -5.98 -8.40 7.81
N CYS A 92 -5.52 -7.39 7.09
CA CYS A 92 -4.83 -7.51 5.81
C CYS A 92 -3.35 -7.16 5.98
N SER A 93 -2.47 -7.96 5.38
CA SER A 93 -1.06 -7.64 5.28
C SER A 93 -0.83 -6.34 4.49
N GLY A 94 0.37 -5.76 4.62
CA GLY A 94 0.81 -4.77 3.64
C GLY A 94 0.88 -5.37 2.22
N THR A 95 1.03 -4.52 1.21
CA THR A 95 1.31 -4.94 -0.16
C THR A 95 2.70 -5.56 -0.23
N ILE A 96 2.79 -6.87 -0.45
CA ILE A 96 4.07 -7.58 -0.55
C ILE A 96 4.49 -7.61 -2.03
N PRO A 97 5.62 -6.97 -2.42
CA PRO A 97 6.12 -7.04 -3.77
C PRO A 97 6.76 -8.40 -4.02
N LEU A 98 6.20 -9.15 -4.98
CA LEU A 98 6.78 -10.42 -5.42
C LEU A 98 7.76 -10.19 -6.58
N PRO A 99 8.75 -11.08 -6.78
CA PRO A 99 9.70 -10.95 -7.86
C PRO A 99 9.02 -10.80 -9.23
N THR A 100 9.47 -9.79 -9.99
CA THR A 100 8.98 -9.51 -11.33
C THR A 100 9.50 -10.56 -12.30
N GLN A 101 8.61 -11.19 -13.06
CA GLN A 101 9.00 -12.15 -14.09
C GLN A 101 9.31 -11.39 -15.39
N THR A 102 10.51 -11.55 -15.92
CA THR A 102 10.92 -10.91 -17.18
C THR A 102 11.05 -11.97 -18.26
N SER A 103 10.15 -11.95 -19.23
CA SER A 103 10.24 -12.78 -20.44
C SER A 103 10.93 -11.97 -21.53
N ARG A 104 11.96 -12.53 -22.17
CA ARG A 104 12.72 -11.86 -23.25
C ARG A 104 12.64 -12.66 -24.53
N TRP A 105 12.53 -11.99 -25.66
CA TRP A 105 12.57 -12.59 -26.98
C TRP A 105 13.35 -11.69 -27.94
N THR A 106 14.02 -12.33 -28.89
CA THR A 106 14.88 -11.63 -29.87
C THR A 106 14.33 -11.90 -31.26
N VAL A 107 14.01 -10.85 -32.00
CA VAL A 107 13.39 -10.93 -33.34
C VAL A 107 14.31 -10.27 -34.37
N ILE A 108 14.32 -10.76 -35.60
CA ILE A 108 15.02 -10.09 -36.71
C ILE A 108 14.27 -8.80 -37.04
N LYS A 109 14.99 -7.68 -37.21
CA LYS A 109 14.36 -6.38 -37.52
C LYS A 109 13.76 -6.33 -38.92
N SER A 110 14.40 -6.99 -39.88
CA SER A 110 13.95 -7.07 -41.27
C SER A 110 13.00 -8.26 -41.47
N PRO A 111 12.01 -8.15 -42.37
CA PRO A 111 11.16 -9.29 -42.75
C PRO A 111 11.95 -10.44 -43.42
N PHE A 112 13.15 -10.19 -44.00
CA PHE A 112 13.91 -11.21 -44.72
C PHE A 112 15.44 -11.03 -44.62
N VAL A 113 16.17 -12.16 -44.61
CA VAL A 113 17.64 -12.33 -44.74
C VAL A 113 18.57 -11.65 -43.73
N HIS A 114 18.26 -10.46 -43.20
CA HIS A 114 19.19 -9.66 -42.40
C HIS A 114 19.32 -10.12 -40.92
N LYS A 115 19.73 -11.37 -40.67
CA LYS A 115 19.85 -12.01 -39.34
C LYS A 115 20.83 -11.32 -38.37
N LYS A 116 21.84 -10.61 -38.87
CA LYS A 116 22.78 -9.83 -38.02
C LYS A 116 22.10 -8.63 -37.35
N SER A 117 20.96 -8.18 -37.87
CA SER A 117 20.16 -7.10 -37.31
C SER A 117 19.00 -7.69 -36.51
N GLN A 118 19.14 -7.75 -35.17
CA GLN A 118 18.12 -8.26 -34.25
C GLN A 118 17.72 -7.19 -33.24
N GLU A 119 16.50 -7.33 -32.72
CA GLU A 119 15.93 -6.49 -31.68
C GLU A 119 15.50 -7.35 -30.50
N ASN A 120 15.82 -6.88 -29.30
CA ASN A 120 15.45 -7.53 -28.05
C ASN A 120 14.18 -6.88 -27.52
N PHE A 121 13.17 -7.70 -27.27
CA PHE A 121 11.94 -7.28 -26.62
C PHE A 121 11.82 -7.97 -25.27
N GLU A 122 11.15 -7.30 -24.34
CA GLU A 122 10.84 -7.87 -23.04
C GLU A 122 9.41 -7.60 -22.59
N ARG A 123 8.86 -8.54 -21.83
CA ARG A 123 7.62 -8.38 -21.07
C ARG A 123 7.93 -8.59 -19.60
N LYS A 124 7.73 -7.53 -18.81
CA LYS A 124 7.85 -7.57 -17.35
C LYS A 124 6.47 -7.76 -16.73
N THR A 125 6.26 -8.90 -16.08
CA THR A 125 5.05 -9.18 -15.31
C THR A 125 5.33 -8.88 -13.84
N HIS A 126 4.82 -7.75 -13.37
CA HIS A 126 4.89 -7.35 -11.98
C HIS A 126 3.84 -8.11 -11.16
N LYS A 127 4.23 -8.52 -9.95
CA LYS A 127 3.39 -9.31 -9.07
C LYS A 127 3.31 -8.66 -7.69
N ARG A 128 2.13 -8.65 -7.09
CA ARG A 128 1.91 -8.24 -5.68
C ARG A 128 1.10 -9.31 -4.98
N LEU A 129 1.30 -9.45 -3.67
CA LEU A 129 0.51 -10.34 -2.83
C LEU A 129 -0.11 -9.53 -1.69
N LEU A 130 -1.41 -9.72 -1.47
CA LEU A 130 -2.09 -9.36 -0.23
C LEU A 130 -2.54 -10.65 0.44
N GLN A 131 -2.25 -10.76 1.73
CA GLN A 131 -2.62 -11.88 2.56
C GLN A 131 -3.63 -11.42 3.60
N ILE A 132 -4.80 -12.04 3.58
CA ILE A 132 -5.86 -11.86 4.57
C ILE A 132 -5.73 -12.93 5.64
N LYS A 133 -5.83 -12.51 6.89
CA LYS A 133 -5.81 -13.40 8.07
C LYS A 133 -7.14 -13.30 8.82
N ASP A 134 -7.44 -14.30 9.64
CA ASP A 134 -8.50 -14.29 10.67
C ASP A 134 -9.86 -13.68 10.24
N ALA A 135 -10.30 -13.95 9.02
CA ALA A 135 -11.54 -13.41 8.46
C ALA A 135 -12.57 -14.51 8.17
N HIS A 136 -13.85 -14.18 8.29
CA HIS A 136 -14.94 -15.10 7.95
C HIS A 136 -14.98 -15.37 6.43
N PRO A 137 -15.17 -16.62 5.98
CA PRO A 137 -15.13 -16.98 4.55
C PRO A 137 -16.13 -16.19 3.70
N GLU A 138 -17.36 -15.97 4.19
CA GLU A 138 -18.36 -15.17 3.45
C GLU A 138 -17.94 -13.71 3.23
N VAL A 139 -17.21 -13.13 4.19
CA VAL A 139 -16.74 -11.74 4.10
C VAL A 139 -15.61 -11.65 3.08
N VAL A 140 -14.71 -12.66 3.05
CA VAL A 140 -13.68 -12.82 2.01
C VAL A 140 -14.33 -12.90 0.63
N ASP A 141 -15.43 -13.64 0.49
CA ASP A 141 -16.10 -13.83 -0.78
C ASP A 141 -16.77 -12.55 -1.29
N ARG A 142 -17.41 -11.80 -0.39
CA ARG A 142 -17.96 -10.48 -0.69
C ARG A 142 -16.86 -9.50 -1.10
N TRP A 143 -15.72 -9.53 -0.41
CA TRP A 143 -14.55 -8.71 -0.75
C TRP A 143 -14.00 -9.06 -2.14
N LEU A 144 -13.79 -10.34 -2.45
CA LEU A 144 -13.32 -10.77 -3.77
C LEU A 144 -14.28 -10.39 -4.90
N LYS A 145 -15.59 -10.49 -4.66
CA LYS A 145 -16.62 -10.04 -5.61
C LYS A 145 -16.54 -8.52 -5.83
N TYR A 146 -16.43 -7.74 -4.75
CA TYR A 146 -16.28 -6.29 -4.83
C TYR A 146 -15.03 -5.88 -5.63
N LEU A 147 -13.91 -6.58 -5.42
CA LEU A 147 -12.69 -6.35 -6.20
C LEU A 147 -12.89 -6.68 -7.68
N THR A 148 -13.49 -7.83 -7.98
CA THR A 148 -13.70 -8.24 -9.38
C THR A 148 -14.55 -7.22 -10.15
N MET A 149 -15.55 -6.63 -9.49
CA MET A 149 -16.40 -5.59 -10.10
C MET A 149 -15.66 -4.27 -10.35
N ASN A 150 -14.70 -3.91 -9.50
CA ASN A 150 -13.95 -2.65 -9.57
C ASN A 150 -12.54 -2.81 -10.12
N ALA A 151 -12.24 -3.94 -10.77
CA ALA A 151 -10.91 -4.24 -11.26
C ALA A 151 -10.55 -3.33 -12.45
N PRO A 152 -9.44 -2.58 -12.39
CA PRO A 152 -9.03 -1.71 -13.48
C PRO A 152 -8.39 -2.54 -14.61
N ALA A 153 -8.44 -2.02 -15.84
CA ALA A 153 -8.00 -2.75 -17.03
C ALA A 153 -6.51 -3.16 -16.97
N GLY A 154 -6.18 -4.41 -17.30
CA GLY A 154 -4.79 -4.87 -17.32
C GLY A 154 -4.25 -5.36 -15.96
N VAL A 155 -5.10 -5.48 -14.95
CA VAL A 155 -4.79 -6.19 -13.69
C VAL A 155 -5.45 -7.57 -13.69
N GLY A 156 -4.62 -8.61 -13.61
CA GLY A 156 -5.06 -9.99 -13.38
C GLY A 156 -5.09 -10.31 -11.88
N LEU A 157 -6.17 -10.93 -11.42
CA LEU A 157 -6.33 -11.41 -10.03
C LEU A 157 -6.22 -12.94 -9.98
N ARG A 158 -5.53 -13.44 -8.95
CA ARG A 158 -5.54 -14.86 -8.56
C ARG A 158 -5.78 -14.94 -7.06
N ALA A 159 -6.92 -15.47 -6.66
CA ALA A 159 -7.24 -15.76 -5.27
C ALA A 159 -6.92 -17.22 -4.93
N THR A 160 -6.35 -17.46 -3.76
CA THR A 160 -6.18 -18.79 -3.17
C THR A 160 -6.79 -18.75 -1.78
N LYS A 161 -7.91 -19.44 -1.60
CA LYS A 161 -8.63 -19.51 -0.32
C LYS A 161 -8.18 -20.76 0.44
N PHE A 162 -8.10 -20.63 1.76
CA PHE A 162 -7.82 -21.71 2.69
C PHE A 162 -9.06 -21.93 3.53
N GLU A 163 -9.57 -23.16 3.53
CA GLU A 163 -10.76 -23.56 4.29
C GLU A 163 -10.37 -24.67 5.25
N PHE A 164 -10.98 -24.67 6.44
CA PHE A 164 -10.74 -25.66 7.48
C PHE A 164 -11.97 -26.55 7.58
N GLU A 165 -11.78 -27.84 7.39
CA GLU A 165 -12.81 -28.86 7.55
C GLU A 165 -12.35 -29.89 8.57
N SER A 166 -13.27 -30.34 9.42
CA SER A 166 -12.98 -31.44 10.34
C SER A 166 -12.95 -32.76 9.56
N LEU A 167 -11.97 -33.61 9.83
CA LEU A 167 -11.98 -34.96 9.29
C LEU A 167 -13.16 -35.73 9.89
N ALA A 168 -14.02 -36.27 9.04
CA ALA A 168 -15.03 -37.23 9.46
C ALA A 168 -14.32 -38.40 10.15
N LYS A 169 -14.76 -38.74 11.37
CA LYS A 169 -14.27 -39.89 12.12
C LYS A 169 -14.78 -41.19 11.53
#